data_AF-A0ABD2ZUU7-F1
#
_entry.id   AF-A0ABD2ZUU7-F1
#
_cell.length_a   1.000
_cell.length_b   1.000
_cell.length_c   1.000
_cell.angle_alpha   90.00
_cell.angle_beta   90.00
_cell.angle_gamma   90.00
#
_symmetry.space_group_name_H-M   'P 1'
#
loop_
_entity.id
_entity.type
_entity.pdbx_description
1 polymer ?
#
loop_
_entity_poly.entity_id
_entity_poly.type
_entity_poly.pdbx_seq_one_letter_code
_entity_poly.pdbx_strand_id
1 'polypeptide(L)'
;MSWTCSVCTFINPSSSSKQQEKPTCQICLSSQPSSLSSQSPSPTKPKWACKACTFLNPYDDTSCQICGRRASASLLESLETDDDFDELASCVGNVFLPLRACNSSSKNKRKFGENPFGDADDLADSGGGFRGVKAANKEVQLMATETGSGKDHKPVKILSYNVWFQEDVEMHRRMEALSDLIQLHSPDIICFQEVTPNIYEVFQQFSWWKLYHCSVSNEEAFTRAYFCMQLCKLSVKSYNCKPFANSIMGRELCFAEVDVQAKKTLFVATSHLESPCPAPPKWDQMYSKERINQAKEAIKLLEKNPNVIFCGDMNWDDKLDGPFPLPDGWVDAWVQLRPSENGWTYDTKSNKMLSGNRTLQKRLDRFVCNLRDFKISEIEMIGMDEIPGLSYCKEKKVKKEVKKLMLPVLPSDHFGLLLTICPQ
;
A
#
# COMPACT_ATOMS: atom_id res chain seq x y z
N MET A 1 -48.94 -39.63 -0.18
CA MET A 1 -47.64 -39.12 -0.64
C MET A 1 -47.59 -37.62 -0.35
N SER A 2 -46.50 -37.11 0.21
CA SER A 2 -46.25 -35.67 0.31
C SER A 2 -46.07 -35.07 -1.08
N TRP A 3 -46.42 -33.80 -1.27
CA TRP A 3 -46.31 -33.13 -2.57
C TRP A 3 -45.67 -31.75 -2.43
N THR A 4 -44.82 -31.41 -3.40
CA THR A 4 -44.09 -30.14 -3.44
C THR A 4 -44.91 -29.09 -4.16
N CYS A 5 -45.14 -27.94 -3.54
CA CYS A 5 -45.83 -26.82 -4.16
C CYS A 5 -45.03 -26.28 -5.36
N SER A 6 -45.65 -26.15 -6.54
CA SER A 6 -44.98 -25.61 -7.73
C SER A 6 -44.74 -24.09 -7.67
N VAL A 7 -45.38 -23.38 -6.74
CA VAL A 7 -45.28 -21.93 -6.58
C VAL A 7 -44.20 -21.56 -5.56
N CYS A 8 -44.23 -22.15 -4.37
CA CYS A 8 -43.29 -21.81 -3.28
C CYS A 8 -42.35 -22.95 -2.87
N THR A 9 -42.41 -24.12 -3.53
CA THR A 9 -41.55 -25.30 -3.30
C THR A 9 -41.67 -25.95 -1.92
N PHE A 10 -42.59 -25.51 -1.06
CA PHE A 10 -42.87 -26.13 0.23
C PHE A 10 -43.41 -27.56 0.06
N ILE A 11 -42.89 -28.50 0.85
CA ILE A 11 -43.30 -29.91 0.86
C ILE A 11 -44.47 -30.06 1.82
N ASN A 12 -45.67 -30.23 1.27
CA ASN A 12 -46.88 -30.37 2.09
C ASN A 12 -46.98 -31.81 2.62
N PRO A 13 -47.30 -32.00 3.91
CA PRO A 13 -47.52 -33.32 4.51
C PRO A 13 -48.77 -33.99 3.92
N SER A 14 -48.80 -35.32 3.90
CA SER A 14 -49.93 -36.07 3.35
C SER A 14 -51.19 -35.90 4.20
N SER A 15 -52.27 -35.35 3.62
CA SER A 15 -53.57 -35.27 4.28
C SER A 15 -54.22 -36.66 4.33
N SER A 16 -54.38 -37.18 5.55
CA SER A 16 -55.14 -38.40 5.84
C SER A 16 -56.56 -38.04 6.27
N SER A 17 -57.38 -37.59 5.32
CA SER A 17 -58.83 -37.44 5.54
C SER A 17 -59.57 -37.71 4.25
N LYS A 18 -60.28 -38.83 4.21
CA LYS A 18 -61.25 -39.18 3.17
C LYS A 18 -62.45 -38.24 3.30
N GLN A 19 -62.37 -37.03 2.77
CA GLN A 19 -63.54 -36.24 2.34
C GLN A 19 -63.06 -35.05 1.48
N GLN A 20 -63.34 -35.19 0.17
CA GLN A 20 -63.49 -34.21 -0.90
C GLN A 20 -63.19 -32.71 -0.62
N GLU A 21 -61.92 -32.33 -0.40
CA GLU A 21 -61.42 -31.00 -0.77
C GLU A 21 -59.99 -31.11 -1.33
N LYS A 22 -59.70 -30.32 -2.39
CA LYS A 22 -58.39 -30.32 -3.05
C LYS A 22 -57.31 -29.80 -2.07
N PRO A 23 -56.17 -30.50 -1.90
CA PRO A 23 -55.14 -30.04 -0.99
C PRO A 23 -54.49 -28.73 -1.50
N THR A 24 -54.47 -27.70 -0.65
CA THR A 24 -53.81 -26.41 -0.87
C THR A 24 -52.49 -26.35 -0.12
N CYS A 25 -51.56 -25.53 -0.59
CA CYS A 25 -50.27 -25.37 0.08
C CYS A 25 -50.42 -24.63 1.41
N GLN A 26 -49.85 -25.16 2.50
CA GLN A 26 -49.93 -24.55 3.84
C GLN A 26 -49.29 -23.15 3.93
N ILE A 27 -48.33 -22.84 3.05
CA ILE A 27 -47.58 -21.57 3.10
C ILE A 27 -48.22 -20.50 2.22
N CYS A 28 -48.61 -20.84 0.99
CA CYS A 28 -49.07 -19.86 0.00
C CYS A 28 -50.51 -20.09 -0.47
N LEU A 29 -51.21 -21.08 0.09
CA LEU A 29 -52.62 -21.42 -0.19
C LEU A 29 -52.91 -21.81 -1.65
N SER A 30 -51.89 -21.96 -2.49
CA SER A 30 -52.04 -22.35 -3.89
C SER A 30 -52.48 -23.82 -4.04
N SER A 31 -53.42 -24.08 -4.95
CA SER A 31 -53.93 -25.42 -5.27
C SER A 31 -52.92 -26.28 -6.04
N GLN A 32 -52.94 -27.60 -5.83
CA GLN A 32 -52.08 -28.55 -6.55
C GLN A 32 -52.42 -28.60 -8.07
N PRO A 33 -51.43 -28.59 -8.99
CA PRO A 33 -51.68 -28.67 -10.43
C PRO A 33 -52.10 -30.08 -10.90
N SER A 34 -53.06 -30.14 -11.82
CA SER A 34 -53.52 -31.38 -12.49
C SER A 34 -52.52 -31.84 -13.56
N SER A 35 -52.20 -33.13 -13.61
CA SER A 35 -51.28 -33.72 -14.59
C SER A 35 -51.88 -33.84 -16.00
N LEU A 36 -51.18 -33.30 -17.02
CA LEU A 36 -50.82 -33.92 -18.32
C LEU A 36 -50.54 -32.84 -19.40
N SER A 37 -49.34 -32.84 -19.96
CA SER A 37 -49.04 -32.96 -21.41
C SER A 37 -47.68 -32.34 -21.75
N SER A 38 -46.88 -33.15 -22.42
CA SER A 38 -45.52 -32.97 -22.93
C SER A 38 -45.38 -31.83 -23.95
N GLN A 39 -44.43 -30.93 -23.71
CA GLN A 39 -43.75 -30.13 -24.74
C GLN A 39 -42.24 -30.12 -24.48
N SER A 40 -41.46 -30.31 -25.53
CA SER A 40 -39.99 -30.36 -25.55
C SER A 40 -39.36 -29.06 -25.03
N PRO A 41 -38.18 -29.11 -24.36
CA PRO A 41 -37.60 -27.93 -23.74
C PRO A 41 -36.91 -27.04 -24.79
N SER A 42 -37.44 -25.84 -24.98
CA SER A 42 -36.69 -24.70 -25.51
C SER A 42 -35.48 -24.43 -24.61
N PRO A 43 -34.34 -23.96 -25.13
CA PRO A 43 -33.16 -23.70 -24.31
C PRO A 43 -33.51 -22.61 -23.29
N THR A 44 -33.62 -23.00 -22.02
CA THR A 44 -33.89 -22.08 -20.91
C THR A 44 -32.73 -21.10 -20.82
N LYS A 45 -33.03 -19.81 -21.02
CA LYS A 45 -32.07 -18.72 -20.82
C LYS A 45 -31.37 -18.90 -19.46
N PRO A 46 -30.06 -18.64 -19.37
CA PRO A 46 -29.34 -18.79 -18.12
C PRO A 46 -29.97 -17.90 -17.03
N LYS A 47 -29.86 -18.33 -15.77
CA LYS A 47 -30.37 -17.62 -14.59
C LYS A 47 -29.29 -17.61 -13.50
N TRP A 48 -29.28 -16.61 -12.65
CA TRP A 48 -28.34 -16.53 -11.52
C TRP A 48 -29.07 -16.52 -10.17
N ALA A 49 -28.55 -17.26 -9.20
CA ALA A 49 -29.09 -17.30 -7.84
C ALA A 49 -28.53 -16.13 -7.01
N CYS A 50 -29.42 -15.35 -6.40
CA CYS A 50 -29.02 -14.26 -5.51
C CYS A 50 -28.29 -14.77 -4.27
N LYS A 51 -27.07 -14.29 -4.02
CA LYS A 51 -26.28 -14.70 -2.84
C LYS A 51 -26.88 -14.26 -1.49
N ALA A 52 -27.85 -13.35 -1.47
CA ALA A 52 -28.55 -12.96 -0.23
C ALA A 52 -29.82 -13.76 0.01
N CYS A 53 -30.70 -13.87 -0.98
CA CYS A 53 -32.04 -14.45 -0.80
C CYS A 53 -32.29 -15.71 -1.65
N THR A 54 -31.28 -16.21 -2.36
CA THR A 54 -31.29 -17.42 -3.21
C THR A 54 -32.24 -17.39 -4.41
N PHE A 55 -32.97 -16.29 -4.61
CA PHE A 55 -33.88 -16.11 -5.75
C PHE A 55 -33.16 -16.22 -7.10
N LEU A 56 -33.75 -16.95 -8.05
CA LEU A 56 -33.21 -17.17 -9.40
C LEU A 56 -33.65 -16.05 -10.34
N ASN A 57 -32.76 -15.08 -10.55
CA ASN A 57 -32.99 -13.95 -11.46
C ASN A 57 -32.64 -14.34 -12.90
N PRO A 58 -33.29 -13.72 -13.90
CA PRO A 58 -32.80 -13.72 -15.28
C PRO A 58 -31.35 -13.23 -15.38
N TYR A 59 -30.57 -13.78 -16.34
CA TYR A 59 -29.14 -13.43 -16.50
C TYR A 59 -28.89 -11.96 -16.89
N ASP A 60 -29.85 -11.34 -17.57
CA ASP A 60 -29.85 -9.95 -18.02
C ASP A 60 -30.12 -8.94 -16.90
N ASP A 61 -30.60 -9.39 -15.73
CA ASP A 61 -30.84 -8.52 -14.58
C ASP A 61 -29.58 -8.39 -13.70
N THR A 62 -29.08 -7.15 -13.58
CA THR A 62 -27.91 -6.83 -12.75
C THR A 62 -28.23 -6.73 -11.25
N SER A 63 -29.52 -6.74 -10.89
CA SER A 63 -30.02 -6.58 -9.51
C SER A 63 -31.12 -7.60 -9.22
N CYS A 64 -31.10 -8.17 -8.02
CA CYS A 64 -32.09 -9.18 -7.61
C CYS A 64 -33.49 -8.56 -7.49
N GLN A 65 -34.49 -9.12 -8.17
CA GLN A 65 -35.86 -8.60 -8.19
C GLN A 65 -36.53 -8.57 -6.81
N ILE A 66 -36.14 -9.49 -5.91
CA ILE A 66 -36.74 -9.60 -4.57
C ILE A 66 -36.07 -8.70 -3.52
N CYS A 67 -34.75 -8.52 -3.56
CA CYS A 67 -34.03 -7.83 -2.48
C CYS A 67 -33.11 -6.68 -2.95
N GLY A 68 -33.09 -6.38 -4.25
CA GLY A 68 -32.28 -5.30 -4.84
C GLY A 68 -30.77 -5.55 -4.85
N ARG A 69 -30.29 -6.68 -4.33
CA ARG A 69 -28.85 -6.98 -4.26
C ARG A 69 -28.28 -7.27 -5.65
N ARG A 70 -27.16 -6.64 -6.02
CA ARG A 70 -26.53 -6.81 -7.33
C ARG A 70 -25.97 -8.21 -7.56
N ALA A 71 -25.99 -8.66 -8.81
CA ALA A 71 -25.33 -9.88 -9.26
C ALA A 71 -23.82 -9.80 -9.02
N SER A 72 -23.18 -10.93 -8.72
CA SER A 72 -21.72 -10.95 -8.54
C SER A 72 -20.99 -10.81 -9.88
N ALA A 73 -19.88 -10.05 -9.88
CA ALA A 73 -19.09 -9.72 -11.08
C ALA A 73 -18.66 -10.93 -11.94
N SER A 74 -18.60 -12.13 -11.37
CA SER A 74 -18.27 -13.39 -12.06
C SER A 74 -19.27 -13.84 -13.13
N LEU A 75 -20.42 -13.17 -13.29
CA LEU A 75 -21.41 -13.46 -14.36
C LEU A 75 -21.24 -12.56 -15.60
N LEU A 76 -20.44 -11.49 -15.52
CA LEU A 76 -20.20 -10.61 -16.67
C LEU A 76 -19.07 -11.08 -17.59
N GLU A 77 -18.36 -12.15 -17.22
CA GLU A 77 -17.12 -12.58 -17.88
C GLU A 77 -17.34 -13.55 -19.06
N SER A 78 -18.61 -13.91 -19.36
CA SER A 78 -18.94 -14.97 -20.32
C SER A 78 -19.25 -14.48 -21.76
N LEU A 79 -18.97 -13.23 -22.11
CA LEU A 79 -19.15 -12.73 -23.48
C LEU A 79 -17.85 -12.09 -24.00
N GLU A 80 -17.19 -12.84 -24.91
CA GLU A 80 -16.43 -12.44 -26.12
C GLU A 80 -15.43 -11.26 -26.04
N THR A 81 -14.25 -11.24 -26.69
CA THR A 81 -13.46 -12.10 -27.60
C THR A 81 -12.12 -11.37 -27.80
N ASP A 82 -11.07 -12.14 -28.04
CA ASP A 82 -9.81 -11.81 -28.74
C ASP A 82 -9.50 -10.33 -29.06
N ASP A 83 -8.57 -9.73 -28.32
CA ASP A 83 -7.56 -8.81 -28.87
C ASP A 83 -6.35 -8.71 -27.90
N ASP A 84 -5.14 -8.77 -28.45
CA ASP A 84 -3.83 -8.72 -27.77
C ASP A 84 -3.60 -7.35 -27.07
N PHE A 85 -4.24 -7.10 -25.93
CA PHE A 85 -4.09 -5.85 -25.18
C PHE A 85 -4.17 -6.04 -23.65
N ASP A 86 -3.36 -6.94 -23.08
CA ASP A 86 -3.51 -7.36 -21.67
C ASP A 86 -2.26 -7.14 -20.78
N GLU A 87 -1.38 -6.18 -21.11
CA GLU A 87 -0.14 -5.95 -20.33
C GLU A 87 0.12 -4.46 -20.00
N LEU A 88 -0.94 -3.68 -19.71
CA LEU A 88 -0.79 -2.34 -19.12
C LEU A 88 -1.16 -2.28 -17.62
N ALA A 89 -2.03 -3.15 -17.09
CA ALA A 89 -2.44 -3.13 -15.68
C ALA A 89 -1.39 -3.59 -14.68
N SER A 90 -0.47 -4.47 -15.08
CA SER A 90 0.40 -5.16 -14.12
C SER A 90 1.59 -4.32 -13.64
N CYS A 91 1.78 -3.09 -14.14
CA CYS A 91 3.03 -2.34 -13.97
C CYS A 91 2.90 -1.00 -13.22
N VAL A 92 1.70 -0.64 -12.74
CA VAL A 92 1.54 0.49 -11.80
C VAL A 92 0.59 0.05 -10.69
N GLY A 93 1.14 -0.35 -9.55
CA GLY A 93 0.41 -0.88 -8.40
C GLY A 93 -0.38 -2.15 -8.73
N ASN A 94 0.01 -3.30 -8.19
CA ASN A 94 -0.84 -4.49 -8.33
C ASN A 94 -2.25 -4.15 -7.85
N VAL A 95 -3.23 -4.34 -8.74
CA VAL A 95 -4.64 -4.05 -8.54
C VAL A 95 -5.11 -4.67 -7.23
N PHE A 96 -5.63 -3.82 -6.34
CA PHE A 96 -6.20 -4.20 -5.05
C PHE A 96 -7.26 -5.30 -5.22
N LEU A 97 -6.92 -6.52 -4.82
CA LEU A 97 -7.90 -7.58 -4.57
C LEU A 97 -8.22 -7.58 -3.07
N PRO A 98 -9.50 -7.53 -2.66
CA PRO A 98 -9.86 -7.50 -1.25
C PRO A 98 -9.25 -8.69 -0.49
N LEU A 99 -8.49 -8.40 0.57
CA LEU A 99 -7.95 -9.41 1.48
C LEU A 99 -9.10 -10.25 2.05
N ARG A 100 -9.09 -11.56 1.78
CA ARG A 100 -10.02 -12.50 2.43
C ARG A 100 -9.56 -12.72 3.86
N ALA A 101 -10.46 -12.53 4.82
CA ALA A 101 -10.24 -12.90 6.21
C ALA A 101 -9.93 -14.41 6.31
N CYS A 102 -8.71 -14.75 6.74
CA CYS A 102 -8.36 -16.10 7.13
C CYS A 102 -9.01 -16.42 8.49
N ASN A 103 -10.14 -17.14 8.47
CA ASN A 103 -10.62 -17.86 9.65
C ASN A 103 -9.76 -19.12 9.87
N SER A 104 -8.61 -18.98 10.54
CA SER A 104 -7.90 -20.14 11.08
C SER A 104 -8.29 -20.34 12.53
N SER A 105 -9.35 -21.11 12.75
CA SER A 105 -9.56 -21.82 14.00
C SER A 105 -8.57 -22.98 14.06
N SER A 106 -7.50 -22.85 14.84
CA SER A 106 -6.81 -24.04 15.36
C SER A 106 -6.19 -23.73 16.72
N LYS A 107 -6.80 -24.36 17.73
CA LYS A 107 -6.31 -24.44 19.10
C LYS A 107 -4.97 -25.17 19.08
N ASN A 108 -3.93 -24.60 19.67
CA ASN A 108 -3.02 -25.40 20.48
C ASN A 108 -2.39 -24.60 21.62
N LYS A 109 -2.43 -25.25 22.77
CA LYS A 109 -2.24 -24.73 24.13
C LYS A 109 -0.75 -24.73 24.46
N ARG A 110 -0.26 -23.62 25.01
CA ARG A 110 1.07 -23.51 25.64
C ARG A 110 1.22 -24.51 26.78
N LYS A 111 2.45 -24.99 27.01
CA LYS A 111 2.93 -25.31 28.36
C LYS A 111 4.40 -24.94 28.50
N PHE A 112 4.63 -23.97 29.38
CA PHE A 112 5.90 -23.58 29.99
C PHE A 112 6.30 -24.63 31.05
N GLY A 113 7.61 -24.77 31.29
CA GLY A 113 8.23 -25.46 32.44
C GLY A 113 9.75 -25.44 32.22
N GLU A 114 10.46 -24.45 32.78
CA GLU A 114 11.18 -24.50 34.07
C GLU A 114 12.48 -25.33 34.00
N ASN A 115 13.62 -24.63 34.18
CA ASN A 115 14.95 -25.19 34.44
C ASN A 115 14.98 -25.98 35.77
N PRO A 116 15.97 -26.88 35.97
CA PRO A 116 17.11 -26.47 36.81
C PRO A 116 18.49 -27.05 36.42
N PHE A 117 19.51 -26.27 36.79
CA PHE A 117 20.90 -26.56 37.18
C PHE A 117 21.52 -27.97 37.04
N GLY A 118 22.78 -28.00 36.57
CA GLY A 118 23.76 -29.06 36.79
C GLY A 118 25.14 -28.71 36.21
N ASP A 119 26.14 -28.58 37.10
CA ASP A 119 27.53 -28.14 36.87
C ASP A 119 28.48 -29.16 36.22
N ALA A 120 29.62 -28.60 35.77
CA ALA A 120 31.01 -29.11 35.85
C ALA A 120 31.64 -29.96 34.69
N ASP A 121 32.69 -29.32 34.15
CA ASP A 121 34.06 -29.79 33.85
C ASP A 121 34.38 -30.80 32.73
N ASP A 122 35.26 -30.33 31.83
CA ASP A 122 36.64 -30.81 31.58
C ASP A 122 37.10 -30.99 30.10
N LEU A 123 38.06 -30.11 29.76
CA LEU A 123 39.36 -30.32 29.10
C LEU A 123 39.56 -30.58 27.58
N ALA A 124 40.40 -29.66 27.06
CA ALA A 124 41.57 -29.83 26.15
C ALA A 124 41.31 -30.18 24.67
N ASP A 125 41.53 -29.24 23.75
CA ASP A 125 42.81 -28.79 23.16
C ASP A 125 43.21 -29.59 21.91
N SER A 126 43.20 -28.90 20.76
CA SER A 126 44.22 -29.03 19.70
C SER A 126 44.00 -27.94 18.65
N GLY A 127 44.97 -27.04 18.57
CA GLY A 127 45.00 -25.93 17.64
C GLY A 127 45.26 -26.31 16.18
N GLY A 128 44.92 -25.37 15.30
CA GLY A 128 45.22 -25.38 13.88
C GLY A 128 44.95 -23.99 13.30
N GLY A 129 46.02 -23.24 13.03
CA GLY A 129 46.05 -21.79 12.83
C GLY A 129 45.45 -21.19 11.55
N PHE A 130 45.14 -19.88 11.68
CA PHE A 130 45.28 -18.75 10.72
C PHE A 130 44.64 -18.87 9.31
N ARG A 131 43.87 -17.91 8.78
CA ARG A 131 44.08 -16.45 8.71
C ARG A 131 42.76 -15.68 8.65
N GLY A 132 42.67 -14.59 9.40
CA GLY A 132 41.55 -13.65 9.39
C GLY A 132 41.70 -12.49 8.40
N VAL A 133 40.58 -11.81 8.17
CA VAL A 133 40.52 -10.40 7.81
C VAL A 133 39.58 -9.74 8.83
N LYS A 134 40.17 -9.08 9.83
CA LYS A 134 39.46 -8.21 10.77
C LYS A 134 39.33 -6.82 10.15
N ALA A 135 38.11 -6.32 10.06
CA ALA A 135 37.83 -4.91 9.85
C ALA A 135 38.33 -4.13 11.07
N ALA A 136 39.27 -3.21 10.85
CA ALA A 136 39.76 -2.31 11.88
C ALA A 136 38.84 -1.10 11.97
N ASN A 137 38.17 -0.94 13.12
CA ASN A 137 37.59 0.33 13.54
C ASN A 137 38.72 1.35 13.69
N LYS A 138 38.72 2.40 12.88
CA LYS A 138 39.58 3.56 13.06
C LYS A 138 38.70 4.73 13.49
N GLU A 139 38.63 4.93 14.79
CA GLU A 139 38.17 6.21 15.37
C GLU A 139 39.07 7.32 14.83
N VAL A 140 38.47 8.23 14.06
CA VAL A 140 39.11 9.49 13.69
C VAL A 140 38.70 10.50 14.75
N GLN A 141 39.59 10.74 15.71
CA GLN A 141 39.46 11.82 16.66
C GLN A 141 39.79 13.14 15.95
N LEU A 142 38.73 13.84 15.51
CA LEU A 142 38.83 15.22 15.05
C LEU A 142 39.01 16.12 16.27
N MET A 143 40.24 16.61 16.47
CA MET A 143 40.51 17.73 17.36
C MET A 143 39.91 18.99 16.75
N ALA A 144 38.79 19.46 17.30
CA ALA A 144 38.29 20.79 17.04
C ALA A 144 39.13 21.78 17.84
N THR A 145 39.91 22.59 17.13
CA THR A 145 40.46 23.85 17.66
C THR A 145 39.30 24.82 17.85
N GLU A 146 38.92 25.06 19.10
CA GLU A 146 37.97 26.11 19.45
C GLU A 146 38.57 27.49 19.17
N THR A 147 38.09 28.12 18.10
CA THR A 147 38.10 29.57 17.96
C THR A 147 36.91 29.99 17.09
N GLY A 148 35.91 30.66 17.68
CA GLY A 148 34.97 31.49 16.95
C GLY A 148 33.48 31.25 17.26
N SER A 149 32.89 32.21 17.95
CA SER A 149 31.44 32.38 18.14
C SER A 149 30.65 32.29 16.82
N GLY A 150 29.84 31.23 16.67
CA GLY A 150 28.81 31.09 15.66
C GLY A 150 27.77 30.10 16.16
N LYS A 151 26.48 30.46 16.17
CA LYS A 151 25.42 29.53 16.58
C LYS A 151 25.41 28.36 15.60
N ASP A 152 25.79 27.16 16.05
CA ASP A 152 25.72 25.95 15.23
C ASP A 152 24.25 25.64 14.90
N HIS A 153 23.84 26.06 13.71
CA HIS A 153 22.52 25.78 13.16
C HIS A 153 22.54 24.37 12.59
N LYS A 154 22.05 23.39 13.37
CA LYS A 154 22.07 21.97 12.96
C LYS A 154 21.20 21.76 11.72
N PRO A 155 21.67 21.01 10.69
CA PRO A 155 20.84 20.64 9.55
C PRO A 155 19.66 19.77 9.99
N VAL A 156 18.56 19.84 9.24
CA VAL A 156 17.38 19.00 9.41
C VAL A 156 17.27 18.05 8.22
N LYS A 157 17.12 16.75 8.50
CA LYS A 157 16.97 15.70 7.50
C LYS A 157 15.53 15.20 7.42
N ILE A 158 14.96 15.18 6.22
CA ILE A 158 13.60 14.74 5.94
C ILE A 158 13.64 13.59 4.94
N LEU A 159 13.10 12.44 5.33
CA LEU A 159 12.98 11.25 4.48
C LEU A 159 11.56 11.13 3.94
N SER A 160 11.41 10.89 2.64
CA SER A 160 10.17 10.42 2.02
C SER A 160 10.38 9.03 1.43
N TYR A 161 9.47 8.09 1.71
CA TYR A 161 9.58 6.71 1.22
C TYR A 161 8.22 6.02 1.07
N ASN A 162 7.83 5.62 -0.15
CA ASN A 162 6.76 4.65 -0.36
C ASN A 162 7.26 3.24 0.01
N VAL A 163 6.69 2.63 1.04
CA VAL A 163 7.21 1.37 1.62
C VAL A 163 6.70 0.12 0.92
N TRP A 164 5.85 0.28 -0.10
CA TRP A 164 5.20 -0.76 -0.87
C TRP A 164 4.35 -1.71 -0.03
N PHE A 165 3.03 -1.59 -0.13
CA PHE A 165 2.08 -2.39 0.64
C PHE A 165 2.04 -3.89 0.29
N GLN A 166 2.87 -4.36 -0.63
CA GLN A 166 2.84 -5.73 -1.12
C GLN A 166 3.46 -6.67 -0.07
N GLU A 167 2.62 -7.14 0.86
CA GLU A 167 3.07 -7.85 2.06
C GLU A 167 3.52 -9.30 1.81
N ASP A 168 3.07 -9.91 0.72
CA ASP A 168 3.46 -11.28 0.31
C ASP A 168 4.88 -11.36 -0.27
N VAL A 169 5.54 -10.21 -0.50
CA VAL A 169 6.94 -10.15 -0.94
C VAL A 169 7.82 -9.73 0.23
N GLU A 170 8.27 -10.71 1.02
CA GLU A 170 9.31 -10.59 2.05
C GLU A 170 9.16 -9.36 2.98
N MET A 171 7.91 -8.98 3.33
CA MET A 171 7.60 -7.71 4.02
C MET A 171 8.47 -7.44 5.24
N HIS A 172 8.65 -8.42 6.13
CA HIS A 172 9.45 -8.25 7.35
C HIS A 172 10.92 -7.92 7.01
N ARG A 173 11.52 -8.64 6.05
CA ARG A 173 12.90 -8.39 5.62
C ARG A 173 13.05 -7.05 4.91
N ARG A 174 12.04 -6.66 4.12
CA ARG A 174 11.99 -5.33 3.50
C ARG A 174 11.95 -4.23 4.55
N MET A 175 11.11 -4.36 5.58
CA MET A 175 11.01 -3.38 6.65
C MET A 175 12.25 -3.38 7.56
N GLU A 176 12.93 -4.52 7.76
CA GLU A 176 14.24 -4.59 8.41
C GLU A 176 15.29 -3.79 7.62
N ALA A 177 15.39 -3.97 6.29
CA ALA A 177 16.33 -3.21 5.46
C ALA A 177 16.02 -1.69 5.48
N LEU A 178 14.73 -1.32 5.48
CA LEU A 178 14.31 0.07 5.64
C LEU A 178 14.67 0.62 7.03
N SER A 179 14.57 -0.19 8.07
CA SER A 179 15.01 0.14 9.44
C SER A 179 16.52 0.42 9.50
N ASP A 180 17.34 -0.35 8.79
CA ASP A 180 18.78 -0.11 8.69
C ASP A 180 19.09 1.24 8.01
N LEU A 181 18.37 1.60 6.95
CA LEU A 181 18.49 2.91 6.31
C LEU A 181 18.11 4.05 7.28
N ILE A 182 17.04 3.89 8.05
CA ILE A 182 16.62 4.89 9.04
C ILE A 182 17.68 5.06 10.13
N GLN A 183 18.27 3.96 10.62
CA GLN A 183 19.34 4.02 11.61
C GLN A 183 20.60 4.68 11.05
N LEU A 184 20.98 4.34 9.81
CA LEU A 184 22.14 4.89 9.13
C LEU A 184 22.02 6.40 8.91
N HIS A 185 20.91 6.85 8.33
CA HIS A 185 20.73 8.26 7.95
C HIS A 185 20.18 9.12 9.08
N SER A 186 19.54 8.51 10.08
CA SER A 186 18.94 9.15 11.26
C SER A 186 18.13 10.42 10.91
N PRO A 187 17.15 10.34 9.99
CA PRO A 187 16.34 11.50 9.60
C PRO A 187 15.62 12.11 10.81
N ASP A 188 15.43 13.42 10.81
CA ASP A 188 14.68 14.12 11.86
C ASP A 188 13.16 13.98 11.64
N ILE A 189 12.74 13.91 10.39
CA ILE A 189 11.35 13.73 9.97
C ILE A 189 11.29 12.62 8.91
N ILE A 190 10.33 11.71 9.02
CA ILE A 190 10.08 10.65 8.04
C ILE A 190 8.63 10.75 7.58
N CYS A 191 8.42 10.62 6.27
CA CYS A 191 7.14 10.65 5.58
C CYS A 191 6.99 9.35 4.78
N PHE A 192 6.19 8.42 5.29
CA PHE A 192 5.90 7.15 4.62
C PHE A 192 4.59 7.18 3.86
N GLN A 193 4.56 6.45 2.75
CA GLN A 193 3.37 6.14 1.97
C GLN A 193 3.18 4.61 1.91
N GLU A 194 1.95 4.15 1.66
CA GLU A 194 1.59 2.71 1.60
C GLU A 194 1.87 1.91 2.88
N VAL A 195 1.81 2.55 4.04
CA VAL A 195 1.92 1.83 5.32
C VAL A 195 0.62 1.07 5.56
N THR A 196 0.71 -0.25 5.74
CA THR A 196 -0.42 -1.12 6.14
C THR A 196 -0.43 -1.32 7.66
N PRO A 197 -1.50 -1.87 8.26
CA PRO A 197 -1.52 -2.21 9.68
C PRO A 197 -0.38 -3.15 10.10
N ASN A 198 -0.02 -4.13 9.27
CA ASN A 198 1.04 -5.09 9.58
C ASN A 198 2.42 -4.44 9.49
N ILE A 199 2.66 -3.59 8.48
CA ILE A 199 3.90 -2.80 8.39
C ILE A 199 4.04 -1.86 9.59
N TYR A 200 2.94 -1.20 9.98
CA TYR A 200 2.90 -0.35 11.16
C TYR A 200 3.29 -1.12 12.44
N GLU A 201 2.73 -2.31 12.65
CA GLU A 201 3.08 -3.18 13.79
C GLU A 201 4.57 -3.58 13.77
N VAL A 202 5.14 -3.87 12.60
CA VAL A 202 6.58 -4.16 12.45
C VAL A 202 7.42 -2.93 12.81
N PHE A 203 7.05 -1.73 12.32
CA PHE A 203 7.77 -0.51 12.65
C PHE A 203 7.80 -0.22 14.16
N GLN A 204 6.71 -0.50 14.87
CA GLN A 204 6.64 -0.32 16.33
C GLN A 204 7.65 -1.19 17.11
N GLN A 205 8.15 -2.27 16.51
CA GLN A 205 9.10 -3.18 17.15
C GLN A 205 10.54 -2.71 17.02
N PHE A 206 10.85 -1.81 16.08
CA PHE A 206 12.22 -1.33 15.89
C PHE A 206 12.65 -0.35 16.98
N SER A 207 13.94 -0.39 17.33
CA SER A 207 14.53 0.40 18.42
C SER A 207 14.37 1.90 18.22
N TRP A 208 14.41 2.38 16.97
CA TRP A 208 14.27 3.79 16.64
C TRP A 208 12.85 4.31 16.83
N TRP A 209 11.81 3.47 16.85
CA TRP A 209 10.41 3.91 16.94
C TRP A 209 10.16 4.87 18.09
N LYS A 210 10.71 4.56 19.27
CA LYS A 210 10.54 5.33 20.50
C LYS A 210 11.16 6.73 20.45
N LEU A 211 12.02 7.00 19.47
CA LEU A 211 12.65 8.30 19.26
C LEU A 211 11.75 9.25 18.46
N TYR A 212 10.69 8.75 17.84
CA TYR A 212 9.82 9.54 16.98
C TYR A 212 8.41 9.68 17.59
N HIS A 213 7.85 10.87 17.46
CA HIS A 213 6.43 11.10 17.62
C HIS A 213 5.71 10.72 16.33
N CYS A 214 4.74 9.82 16.40
CA CYS A 214 3.99 9.33 15.24
C CYS A 214 2.70 10.14 15.02
N SER A 215 2.37 10.41 13.75
CA SER A 215 1.13 11.10 13.35
C SER A 215 -0.11 10.20 13.36
N VAL A 216 0.06 8.88 13.48
CA VAL A 216 -1.02 7.89 13.40
C VAL A 216 -1.10 7.12 14.70
N SER A 217 -2.28 7.12 15.31
CA SER A 217 -2.57 6.33 16.51
C SER A 217 -2.78 4.85 16.18
N ASN A 218 -2.65 3.97 17.18
CA ASN A 218 -2.96 2.54 17.00
C ASN A 218 -4.39 2.33 16.47
N GLU A 219 -5.38 3.03 17.02
CA GLU A 219 -6.78 2.89 16.62
C GLU A 219 -6.97 3.25 15.13
N GLU A 220 -6.37 4.34 14.67
CA GLU A 220 -6.41 4.74 13.26
C GLU A 220 -5.68 3.75 12.36
N ALA A 221 -4.51 3.25 12.77
CA ALA A 221 -3.72 2.32 11.98
C ALA A 221 -4.50 1.03 11.66
N PHE A 222 -5.18 0.43 12.64
CA PHE A 222 -5.87 -0.86 12.47
C PHE A 222 -7.27 -0.77 11.84
N THR A 223 -7.76 0.43 11.52
CA THR A 223 -9.07 0.62 10.85
C THR A 223 -8.95 0.82 9.34
N ARG A 224 -7.73 1.01 8.83
CA ARG A 224 -7.45 1.38 7.43
C ARG A 224 -6.72 0.26 6.71
N ALA A 225 -6.92 0.15 5.40
CA ALA A 225 -6.20 -0.82 4.57
C ALA A 225 -4.73 -0.43 4.39
N TYR A 226 -4.48 0.85 4.12
CA TYR A 226 -3.16 1.47 4.06
C TYR A 226 -3.29 2.99 4.28
N PHE A 227 -2.18 3.67 4.59
CA PHE A 227 -2.17 5.09 4.91
C PHE A 227 -0.79 5.75 4.71
N CYS A 228 -0.78 7.09 4.74
CA CYS A 228 0.45 7.86 4.90
C CYS A 228 0.74 8.03 6.41
N MET A 229 2.02 8.06 6.78
CA MET A 229 2.44 8.21 8.18
C MET A 229 3.62 9.15 8.28
N GLN A 230 3.59 10.06 9.24
CA GLN A 230 4.71 10.93 9.58
C GLN A 230 5.28 10.56 10.95
N LEU A 231 6.61 10.56 11.03
CA LEU A 231 7.38 10.32 12.26
C LEU A 231 8.33 11.49 12.45
N CYS A 232 8.38 12.10 13.63
CA CYS A 232 9.22 13.27 13.89
C CYS A 232 9.99 13.15 15.21
N LYS A 233 11.31 13.38 15.18
CA LYS A 233 12.15 13.49 16.39
C LYS A 233 12.05 14.86 17.08
N LEU A 234 11.65 15.88 16.33
CA LEU A 234 11.57 17.26 16.78
C LEU A 234 10.23 17.54 17.48
N SER A 235 10.12 18.71 18.12
CA SER A 235 8.87 19.14 18.75
C SER A 235 7.79 19.39 17.69
N VAL A 236 6.70 18.64 17.76
CA VAL A 236 5.55 18.78 16.87
C VAL A 236 4.46 19.56 17.58
N LYS A 237 4.00 20.65 16.97
CA LYS A 237 2.85 21.42 17.46
C LYS A 237 1.53 20.73 17.13
N SER A 238 1.41 20.22 15.90
CA SER A 238 0.21 19.50 15.47
C SER A 238 0.52 18.56 14.32
N TYR A 239 -0.24 17.46 14.28
CA TYR A 239 -0.43 16.62 13.11
C TYR A 239 -1.84 16.84 12.59
N ASN A 240 -1.98 16.97 11.28
CA ASN A 240 -3.26 17.13 10.62
C ASN A 240 -3.33 16.20 9.41
N CYS A 241 -4.54 15.72 9.10
CA CYS A 241 -4.80 14.94 7.92
C CYS A 241 -6.07 15.44 7.23
N LYS A 242 -5.99 15.63 5.91
CA LYS A 242 -7.12 16.08 5.10
C LYS A 242 -7.35 15.12 3.93
N PRO A 243 -8.45 14.34 3.94
CA PRO A 243 -8.83 13.50 2.81
C PRO A 243 -9.11 14.33 1.56
N PHE A 244 -8.71 13.82 0.39
CA PHE A 244 -9.10 14.43 -0.89
C PHE A 244 -10.48 13.97 -1.29
N ALA A 245 -11.42 14.91 -1.43
CA ALA A 245 -12.82 14.60 -1.73
C ALA A 245 -13.02 13.89 -3.09
N ASN A 246 -12.10 14.09 -4.03
CA ASN A 246 -12.13 13.47 -5.35
C ASN A 246 -11.30 12.17 -5.43
N SER A 247 -10.75 11.68 -4.32
CA SER A 247 -10.01 10.43 -4.32
C SER A 247 -10.96 9.23 -4.36
N ILE A 248 -10.58 8.22 -5.13
CA ILE A 248 -11.26 6.92 -5.15
C ILE A 248 -10.41 5.82 -4.51
N MET A 249 -9.13 6.10 -4.26
CA MET A 249 -8.20 5.21 -3.58
C MET A 249 -7.99 5.57 -2.10
N GLY A 250 -8.73 6.54 -1.56
CA GLY A 250 -8.62 6.97 -0.15
C GLY A 250 -7.38 7.82 0.13
N ARG A 251 -6.97 8.64 -0.85
CA ARG A 251 -5.80 9.53 -0.77
C ARG A 251 -6.10 10.77 0.08
N GLU A 252 -5.06 11.24 0.75
CA GLU A 252 -5.14 12.32 1.72
C GLU A 252 -3.84 13.13 1.75
N LEU A 253 -3.92 14.34 2.28
CA LEU A 253 -2.77 15.18 2.61
C LEU A 253 -2.55 15.13 4.12
N CYS A 254 -1.44 14.53 4.56
CA CYS A 254 -0.98 14.60 5.95
C CYS A 254 0.03 15.74 6.06
N PHE A 255 -0.03 16.52 7.14
CA PHE A 255 0.99 17.53 7.40
C PHE A 255 1.22 17.76 8.89
N ALA A 256 2.47 18.07 9.22
CA ALA A 256 2.93 18.36 10.56
C ALA A 256 3.44 19.80 10.64
N GLU A 257 3.03 20.51 11.69
CA GLU A 257 3.68 21.77 12.08
C GLU A 257 4.79 21.45 13.09
N VAL A 258 6.04 21.67 12.70
CA VAL A 258 7.22 21.27 13.46
C VAL A 258 8.00 22.51 13.90
N ASP A 259 8.36 22.56 15.18
CA ASP A 259 9.27 23.58 15.70
C ASP A 259 10.72 23.15 15.46
N VAL A 260 11.39 23.94 14.61
CA VAL A 260 12.82 23.81 14.32
C VAL A 260 13.57 24.89 15.09
N GLN A 261 14.86 24.65 15.37
CA GLN A 261 15.74 25.49 16.18
C GLN A 261 15.51 27.01 15.98
N ALA A 262 15.62 27.77 17.08
CA ALA A 262 15.36 29.22 17.13
C ALA A 262 13.90 29.65 16.87
N LYS A 263 12.92 28.81 17.23
CA LYS A 263 11.47 29.07 17.08
C LYS A 263 11.04 29.27 15.62
N LYS A 264 11.76 28.70 14.66
CA LYS A 264 11.37 28.69 13.25
C LYS A 264 10.39 27.52 13.04
N THR A 265 9.19 27.80 12.56
CA THR A 265 8.22 26.76 12.23
C THR A 265 8.50 26.21 10.84
N LEU A 266 8.46 24.88 10.69
CA LEU A 266 8.51 24.17 9.42
C LEU A 266 7.24 23.33 9.25
N PHE A 267 6.54 23.53 8.14
CA PHE A 267 5.41 22.68 7.73
C PHE A 267 5.94 21.57 6.83
N VAL A 268 5.84 20.32 7.28
CA VAL A 268 6.19 19.16 6.46
C VAL A 268 4.93 18.39 6.13
N ALA A 269 4.61 18.32 4.85
CA ALA A 269 3.47 17.62 4.31
C ALA A 269 3.90 16.39 3.53
N THR A 270 3.08 15.35 3.58
CA THR A 270 3.20 14.15 2.78
C THR A 270 1.87 13.75 2.17
N SER A 271 1.92 13.19 0.96
CA SER A 271 0.76 12.54 0.36
C SER A 271 1.19 11.37 -0.51
N HIS A 272 0.23 10.51 -0.82
CA HIS A 272 0.32 9.55 -1.90
C HIS A 272 -0.78 9.91 -2.91
N LEU A 273 -0.47 10.73 -3.92
CA LEU A 273 -1.48 11.23 -4.85
C LEU A 273 -2.03 10.10 -5.74
N GLU A 274 -3.22 10.29 -6.33
CA GLU A 274 -3.94 9.26 -7.09
C GLU A 274 -3.03 8.56 -8.11
N SER A 275 -2.88 7.25 -7.96
CA SER A 275 -2.02 6.45 -8.84
C SER A 275 -2.72 6.16 -10.17
N PRO A 276 -1.99 6.01 -11.28
CA PRO A 276 -2.51 5.29 -12.43
C PRO A 276 -2.90 3.87 -12.02
N CYS A 277 -4.11 3.43 -12.34
CA CYS A 277 -4.56 2.07 -12.08
C CYS A 277 -5.28 1.55 -13.34
N PRO A 278 -4.51 1.25 -14.40
CA PRO A 278 -5.07 0.59 -15.57
C PRO A 278 -5.69 -0.73 -15.12
N ALA A 279 -7.01 -0.89 -15.30
CA ALA A 279 -7.75 -2.08 -14.89
C ALA A 279 -8.92 -2.35 -15.85
N PRO A 280 -9.44 -3.59 -15.89
CA PRO A 280 -10.64 -3.90 -16.66
C PRO A 280 -11.79 -2.92 -16.35
N PRO A 281 -12.64 -2.58 -17.34
CA PRO A 281 -12.64 -3.10 -18.71
C PRO A 281 -11.76 -2.30 -19.68
N LYS A 282 -11.29 -1.10 -19.33
CA LYS A 282 -10.66 -0.17 -20.28
C LYS A 282 -9.13 -0.20 -20.28
N TRP A 283 -8.52 -0.62 -19.18
CA TRP A 283 -7.05 -0.70 -19.03
C TRP A 283 -6.31 0.62 -19.25
N ASP A 284 -6.98 1.77 -19.15
CA ASP A 284 -6.45 3.10 -19.47
C ASP A 284 -6.66 4.14 -18.35
N GLN A 285 -7.07 3.72 -17.16
CA GLN A 285 -7.41 4.63 -16.06
C GLN A 285 -6.15 5.22 -15.40
N MET A 286 -5.71 6.38 -15.91
CA MET A 286 -4.50 7.07 -15.45
C MET A 286 -4.71 8.05 -14.29
N TYR A 287 -5.97 8.38 -13.97
CA TYR A 287 -6.38 9.29 -12.89
C TYR A 287 -5.65 10.64 -12.83
N SER A 288 -5.21 11.14 -13.99
CA SER A 288 -4.46 12.39 -14.12
C SER A 288 -5.27 13.60 -13.61
N LYS A 289 -6.56 13.67 -13.97
CA LYS A 289 -7.43 14.77 -13.53
C LYS A 289 -7.56 14.80 -12.00
N GLU A 290 -7.70 13.64 -11.38
CA GLU A 290 -7.81 13.50 -9.93
C GLU A 290 -6.52 13.96 -9.25
N ARG A 291 -5.38 13.42 -9.69
CA ARG A 291 -4.05 13.74 -9.18
C ARG A 291 -3.70 15.22 -9.33
N ILE A 292 -4.00 15.85 -10.47
CA ILE A 292 -3.80 17.30 -10.68
C ILE A 292 -4.62 18.12 -9.68
N ASN A 293 -5.88 17.77 -9.48
CA ASN A 293 -6.75 18.49 -8.54
C ASN A 293 -6.24 18.35 -7.10
N GLN A 294 -5.79 17.16 -6.70
CA GLN A 294 -5.21 16.91 -5.38
C GLN A 294 -3.94 17.73 -5.15
N ALA A 295 -3.01 17.75 -6.12
CA ALA A 295 -1.80 18.56 -6.04
C ALA A 295 -2.12 20.06 -5.89
N LYS A 296 -3.07 20.57 -6.69
CA LYS A 296 -3.52 21.98 -6.59
C LYS A 296 -4.16 22.28 -5.24
N GLU A 297 -5.00 21.38 -4.73
CA GLU A 297 -5.63 21.53 -3.42
C GLU A 297 -4.58 21.54 -2.30
N ALA A 298 -3.60 20.64 -2.36
CA ALA A 298 -2.52 20.58 -1.39
C ALA A 298 -1.66 21.84 -1.39
N ILE A 299 -1.20 22.28 -2.57
CA ILE A 299 -0.41 23.51 -2.72
C ILE A 299 -1.16 24.72 -2.16
N LYS A 300 -2.43 24.91 -2.54
CA LYS A 300 -3.25 26.03 -2.07
C LYS A 300 -3.44 26.05 -0.55
N LEU A 301 -3.48 24.88 0.08
CA LEU A 301 -3.57 24.77 1.54
C LEU A 301 -2.24 25.14 2.21
N LEU A 302 -1.13 24.69 1.62
CA LEU A 302 0.19 24.80 2.21
C LEU A 302 0.88 26.15 1.97
N GLU A 303 0.64 26.81 0.82
CA GLU A 303 1.31 28.06 0.39
C GLU A 303 1.13 29.25 1.35
N LYS A 304 0.19 29.16 2.29
CA LYS A 304 -0.04 30.17 3.33
C LYS A 304 1.08 30.22 4.37
N ASN A 305 1.95 29.22 4.41
CA ASN A 305 2.98 29.06 5.43
C ASN A 305 4.36 29.47 4.88
N PRO A 306 5.24 30.05 5.72
CA PRO A 306 6.52 30.63 5.27
C PRO A 306 7.62 29.60 4.98
N ASN A 307 7.58 28.44 5.64
CA ASN A 307 8.53 27.35 5.44
C ASN A 307 7.75 26.06 5.24
N VAL A 308 7.73 25.58 4.02
CA VAL A 308 6.98 24.40 3.61
C VAL A 308 7.86 23.43 2.86
N ILE A 309 7.72 22.17 3.22
CA ILE A 309 8.15 21.02 2.43
C ILE A 309 6.92 20.17 2.17
N PHE A 310 6.61 19.91 0.90
CA PHE A 310 5.64 18.92 0.49
C PHE A 310 6.35 17.78 -0.24
N CYS A 311 6.23 16.58 0.29
CA CYS A 311 6.92 15.40 -0.22
C CYS A 311 6.00 14.17 -0.30
N GLY A 312 6.52 13.05 -0.76
CA GLY A 312 5.75 11.82 -0.93
C GLY A 312 5.74 11.32 -2.36
N ASP A 313 5.05 10.19 -2.55
CA ASP A 313 4.74 9.63 -3.85
C ASP A 313 3.64 10.46 -4.53
N MET A 314 4.07 11.34 -5.43
CA MET A 314 3.16 12.22 -6.16
C MET A 314 2.50 11.52 -7.34
N ASN A 315 2.89 10.28 -7.68
CA ASN A 315 2.49 9.58 -8.89
C ASN A 315 2.57 10.42 -10.18
N TRP A 316 3.40 11.47 -10.17
CA TRP A 316 3.31 12.55 -11.14
C TRP A 316 4.07 12.22 -12.43
N ASP A 317 3.38 12.35 -13.55
CA ASP A 317 3.96 12.19 -14.88
C ASP A 317 3.93 13.53 -15.62
N ASP A 318 5.09 14.19 -15.74
CA ASP A 318 5.16 15.53 -16.34
C ASP A 318 4.65 15.58 -17.80
N LYS A 319 4.61 14.44 -18.52
CA LYS A 319 4.06 14.37 -19.88
C LYS A 319 2.53 14.28 -19.89
N LEU A 320 1.95 13.55 -18.92
CA LEU A 320 0.50 13.33 -18.85
C LEU A 320 -0.20 14.42 -18.03
N ASP A 321 0.41 14.81 -16.92
CA ASP A 321 -0.16 15.73 -15.93
C ASP A 321 0.24 17.19 -16.16
N GLY A 322 1.26 17.41 -17.00
CA GLY A 322 1.88 18.71 -17.22
C GLY A 322 2.81 19.12 -16.07
N PRO A 323 3.20 20.40 -16.00
CA PRO A 323 4.06 20.88 -14.91
C PRO A 323 3.34 20.75 -13.56
N PHE A 324 4.08 20.35 -12.53
CA PHE A 324 3.57 20.35 -11.16
C PHE A 324 3.12 21.78 -10.79
N PRO A 325 1.97 21.97 -10.12
CA PRO A 325 1.35 23.29 -9.92
C PRO A 325 2.07 24.11 -8.83
N LEU A 326 3.35 24.42 -9.03
CA LEU A 326 4.17 25.21 -8.11
C LEU A 326 3.85 26.70 -8.22
N PRO A 327 3.53 27.38 -7.11
CA PRO A 327 3.44 28.84 -7.07
C PRO A 327 4.82 29.49 -7.20
N ASP A 328 4.84 30.81 -7.41
CA ASP A 328 6.08 31.58 -7.43
C ASP A 328 6.86 31.42 -6.12
N GLY A 329 8.18 31.24 -6.23
CA GLY A 329 9.08 31.01 -5.09
C GLY A 329 9.16 29.55 -4.61
N TRP A 330 8.27 28.67 -5.09
CA TRP A 330 8.41 27.24 -4.85
C TRP A 330 9.38 26.60 -5.82
N VAL A 331 10.08 25.56 -5.35
CA VAL A 331 11.10 24.83 -6.10
C VAL A 331 10.90 23.32 -5.95
N ASP A 332 11.26 22.57 -6.98
CA ASP A 332 11.46 21.12 -6.89
C ASP A 332 12.91 20.86 -6.46
N ALA A 333 13.10 20.25 -5.29
CA ALA A 333 14.42 20.10 -4.68
C ALA A 333 15.37 19.23 -5.52
N TRP A 334 14.84 18.21 -6.22
CA TRP A 334 15.66 17.38 -7.10
C TRP A 334 16.13 18.18 -8.31
N VAL A 335 15.21 18.91 -8.96
CA VAL A 335 15.56 19.74 -10.12
C VAL A 335 16.58 20.83 -9.74
N GLN A 336 16.44 21.43 -8.54
CA GLN A 336 17.37 22.45 -8.07
C GLN A 336 18.77 21.91 -7.80
N LEU A 337 18.90 20.77 -7.11
CA LEU A 337 20.19 20.24 -6.68
C LEU A 337 20.85 19.28 -7.67
N ARG A 338 20.06 18.60 -8.50
CA ARG A 338 20.49 17.53 -9.42
C ARG A 338 19.93 17.75 -10.83
N PRO A 339 20.09 18.94 -11.46
CA PRO A 339 19.44 19.27 -12.73
C PRO A 339 19.87 18.38 -13.91
N SER A 340 21.02 17.72 -13.82
CA SER A 340 21.54 16.81 -14.84
C SER A 340 21.12 15.35 -14.66
N GLU A 341 20.40 15.02 -13.60
CA GLU A 341 20.01 13.66 -13.25
C GLU A 341 18.51 13.46 -13.38
N ASN A 342 18.07 12.32 -13.91
CA ASN A 342 16.64 12.06 -14.13
C ASN A 342 15.83 11.91 -12.82
N GLY A 343 16.48 11.47 -11.73
CA GLY A 343 15.82 11.26 -10.45
C GLY A 343 14.72 10.20 -10.47
N TRP A 344 14.91 9.10 -11.20
CA TRP A 344 13.90 8.03 -11.23
C TRP A 344 13.82 7.32 -9.88
N THR A 345 12.76 7.62 -9.12
CA THR A 345 12.48 6.97 -7.83
C THR A 345 11.69 5.68 -7.99
N TYR A 346 11.03 5.50 -9.14
CA TYR A 346 10.46 4.24 -9.59
C TYR A 346 11.12 3.84 -10.91
N ASP A 347 11.97 2.82 -10.88
CA ASP A 347 12.77 2.42 -12.05
C ASP A 347 12.88 0.91 -12.20
N THR A 348 12.11 0.37 -13.14
CA THR A 348 12.12 -1.06 -13.50
C THR A 348 13.45 -1.56 -14.08
N LYS A 349 14.40 -0.69 -14.43
CA LYS A 349 15.75 -1.11 -14.89
C LYS A 349 16.73 -1.27 -13.75
N SER A 350 16.80 -0.29 -12.85
CA SER A 350 17.75 -0.31 -11.73
C SER A 350 17.19 -1.07 -10.53
N ASN A 351 15.88 -0.98 -10.25
CA ASN A 351 15.22 -1.81 -9.26
C ASN A 351 14.96 -3.21 -9.83
N LYS A 352 15.89 -4.12 -9.59
CA LYS A 352 15.81 -5.49 -10.10
C LYS A 352 14.67 -6.32 -9.49
N MET A 353 14.09 -5.90 -8.36
CA MET A 353 12.86 -6.51 -7.84
C MET A 353 11.71 -6.37 -8.86
N LEU A 354 11.69 -5.28 -9.62
CA LEU A 354 10.68 -5.03 -10.65
C LEU A 354 10.99 -5.70 -11.99
N SER A 355 12.08 -6.48 -12.09
CA SER A 355 12.45 -7.16 -13.33
C SER A 355 11.30 -7.98 -13.91
N GLY A 356 11.27 -8.06 -15.23
CA GLY A 356 10.18 -8.70 -15.96
C GLY A 356 8.94 -7.83 -16.13
N ASN A 357 8.82 -6.66 -15.49
CA ASN A 357 7.84 -5.65 -15.86
C ASN A 357 8.23 -4.95 -17.16
N ARG A 358 7.27 -4.29 -17.81
CA ARG A 358 7.57 -3.37 -18.91
C ARG A 358 8.46 -2.24 -18.37
N THR A 359 9.37 -1.75 -19.22
CA THR A 359 10.21 -0.61 -18.86
C THR A 359 9.35 0.61 -18.51
N LEU A 360 9.44 0.99 -17.24
CA LEU A 360 8.88 2.20 -16.65
C LEU A 360 9.98 2.82 -15.76
N GLN A 361 10.27 4.10 -16.02
CA GLN A 361 11.26 4.88 -15.29
C GLN A 361 10.66 6.27 -15.04
N LYS A 362 10.30 6.54 -13.79
CA LYS A 362 9.50 7.71 -13.40
C LYS A 362 10.02 8.33 -12.10
N ARG A 363 9.84 9.64 -11.99
CA ARG A 363 10.11 10.42 -10.78
C ARG A 363 8.80 10.67 -10.04
N LEU A 364 8.29 9.59 -9.44
CA LEU A 364 7.00 9.60 -8.77
C LEU A 364 7.10 10.33 -7.43
N ASP A 365 8.17 10.05 -6.68
CA ASP A 365 8.46 10.66 -5.40
C ASP A 365 9.18 11.99 -5.60
N ARG A 366 8.71 13.04 -4.93
CA ARG A 366 9.24 14.40 -5.09
C ARG A 366 9.35 15.11 -3.75
N PHE A 367 10.21 16.12 -3.71
CA PHE A 367 10.22 17.16 -2.69
C PHE A 367 10.00 18.50 -3.38
N VAL A 368 8.91 19.18 -3.04
CA VAL A 368 8.66 20.55 -3.47
C VAL A 368 8.62 21.47 -2.26
N CYS A 369 9.32 22.59 -2.34
CA CYS A 369 9.65 23.40 -1.17
C CYS A 369 9.41 24.88 -1.42
N ASN A 370 9.00 25.59 -0.38
CA ASN A 370 9.06 27.05 -0.29
C ASN A 370 9.60 27.40 1.09
N LEU A 371 10.85 27.84 1.16
CA LEU A 371 11.58 27.99 2.41
C LEU A 371 12.13 29.41 2.52
N ARG A 372 11.60 30.17 3.47
CA ARG A 372 12.07 31.52 3.79
C ARG A 372 13.28 31.50 4.74
N ASP A 373 13.22 30.68 5.78
CA ASP A 373 14.19 30.68 6.88
C ASP A 373 15.20 29.53 6.80
N PHE A 374 15.09 28.71 5.76
CA PHE A 374 15.94 27.54 5.49
C PHE A 374 16.38 27.53 4.03
N LYS A 375 17.48 26.85 3.75
CA LYS A 375 17.95 26.57 2.39
C LYS A 375 18.02 25.06 2.20
N ILE A 376 17.63 24.59 1.02
CA ILE A 376 17.89 23.22 0.57
C ILE A 376 19.40 23.08 0.38
N SER A 377 20.02 22.10 1.06
CA SER A 377 21.47 21.88 1.00
C SER A 377 21.84 20.62 0.23
N GLU A 378 21.07 19.53 0.40
CA GLU A 378 21.39 18.23 -0.19
C GLU A 378 20.12 17.41 -0.45
N ILE A 379 20.16 16.58 -1.48
CA ILE A 379 19.16 15.54 -1.74
C ILE A 379 19.86 14.28 -2.22
N GLU A 380 19.47 13.15 -1.63
CA GLU A 380 20.02 11.83 -1.91
C GLU A 380 18.89 10.84 -2.19
N MET A 381 19.16 9.89 -3.08
CA MET A 381 18.30 8.73 -3.32
C MET A 381 18.87 7.54 -2.55
N ILE A 382 18.03 6.83 -1.79
CA ILE A 382 18.45 5.75 -0.89
C ILE A 382 17.62 4.48 -1.11
N GLY A 383 18.09 3.35 -0.56
CA GLY A 383 17.41 2.05 -0.67
C GLY A 383 17.51 1.40 -2.04
N MET A 384 18.61 1.68 -2.76
CA MET A 384 18.88 1.16 -4.10
C MET A 384 19.52 -0.23 -4.11
N ASP A 385 19.98 -0.70 -2.95
CA ASP A 385 20.69 -1.96 -2.82
C ASP A 385 19.75 -3.15 -2.61
N GLU A 386 20.09 -4.27 -3.25
CA GLU A 386 19.46 -5.56 -3.01
C GLU A 386 19.73 -6.02 -1.58
N ILE A 387 18.72 -6.60 -0.94
CA ILE A 387 18.87 -7.26 0.37
C ILE A 387 19.70 -8.54 0.16
N PRO A 388 20.89 -8.65 0.77
CA PRO A 388 21.81 -9.75 0.48
C PRO A 388 21.20 -11.14 0.73
N GLY A 389 21.29 -12.02 -0.27
CA GLY A 389 20.83 -13.40 -0.17
C GLY A 389 19.32 -13.59 -0.19
N LEU A 390 18.53 -12.53 -0.44
CA LEU A 390 17.08 -12.58 -0.44
C LEU A 390 16.51 -12.49 -1.86
N SER A 391 15.58 -13.38 -2.18
CA SER A 391 14.92 -13.42 -3.48
C SER A 391 13.47 -13.86 -3.34
N TYR A 392 12.61 -13.45 -4.27
CA TYR A 392 11.22 -13.86 -4.32
C TYR A 392 10.86 -14.43 -5.70
N CYS A 393 9.86 -15.32 -5.73
CA CYS A 393 9.37 -15.92 -6.96
C CYS A 393 8.24 -15.06 -7.56
N LYS A 394 8.48 -14.49 -8.73
CA LYS A 394 7.49 -13.78 -9.52
C LYS A 394 6.96 -14.66 -10.64
N GLU A 395 5.65 -14.81 -10.73
CA GLU A 395 5.01 -15.47 -11.87
C GLU A 395 4.76 -14.45 -12.98
N LYS A 396 5.26 -14.73 -14.18
CA LYS A 396 5.01 -13.92 -15.38
C LYS A 396 4.34 -14.78 -16.44
N LYS A 397 3.17 -14.37 -16.90
CA LYS A 397 2.56 -14.92 -18.12
C LYS A 397 3.31 -14.39 -19.32
N VAL A 398 3.87 -15.28 -20.12
CA VAL A 398 4.48 -14.95 -21.41
C VAL A 398 3.82 -15.83 -22.45
N LYS A 399 2.96 -15.24 -23.29
CA LYS A 399 2.04 -16.00 -24.16
C LYS A 399 1.12 -16.89 -23.30
N LYS A 400 0.84 -18.12 -23.73
CA LYS A 400 -0.01 -19.10 -23.02
C LYS A 400 0.73 -19.87 -21.91
N GLU A 401 1.94 -19.47 -21.53
CA GLU A 401 2.76 -20.15 -20.53
C GLU A 401 3.05 -19.24 -19.32
N VAL A 402 3.01 -19.83 -18.12
CA VAL A 402 3.42 -19.15 -16.88
C VAL A 402 4.90 -19.47 -16.62
N LYS A 403 5.75 -18.44 -16.60
CA LYS A 403 7.16 -18.54 -16.24
C LYS A 403 7.36 -18.06 -14.80
N LYS A 404 8.20 -18.77 -14.05
CA LYS A 404 8.61 -18.37 -12.70
C LYS A 404 9.99 -17.70 -12.78
N LEU A 405 10.09 -16.48 -12.27
CA LEU A 405 11.31 -15.70 -12.21
C LEU A 405 11.73 -15.56 -10.75
N MET A 406 12.97 -15.93 -10.42
CA MET A 406 13.55 -15.62 -9.12
C MET A 406 14.22 -14.25 -9.21
N LEU A 407 13.69 -13.28 -8.46
CA LEU A 407 14.15 -11.89 -8.50
C LEU A 407 14.69 -11.48 -7.13
N PRO A 408 15.70 -10.60 -7.07
CA PRO A 408 16.18 -10.07 -5.80
C PRO A 408 15.10 -9.23 -5.13
N VAL A 409 15.23 -9.07 -3.81
CA VAL A 409 14.36 -8.20 -3.02
C VAL A 409 15.13 -6.95 -2.62
N LEU A 410 14.53 -5.78 -2.85
CA LEU A 410 14.96 -4.48 -2.34
C LEU A 410 14.01 -4.03 -1.20
N PRO A 411 14.29 -2.93 -0.48
CA PRO A 411 13.37 -2.45 0.57
C PRO A 411 11.95 -2.14 0.08
N SER A 412 11.81 -1.68 -1.17
CA SER A 412 10.54 -1.32 -1.80
C SER A 412 10.66 -1.39 -3.33
N ASP A 413 9.53 -1.30 -4.04
CA ASP A 413 9.55 -1.03 -5.47
C ASP A 413 9.92 0.44 -5.80
N HIS A 414 9.87 1.32 -4.80
CA HIS A 414 10.41 2.68 -4.85
C HIS A 414 11.79 2.80 -4.20
N PHE A 415 12.57 3.78 -4.64
CA PHE A 415 13.71 4.32 -3.91
C PHE A 415 13.28 5.51 -3.04
N GLY A 416 13.86 5.60 -1.85
CA GLY A 416 13.58 6.71 -0.93
C GLY A 416 14.32 7.98 -1.33
N LEU A 417 13.79 9.14 -0.94
CA LEU A 417 14.46 10.43 -1.08
C LEU A 417 14.75 11.03 0.29
N LEU A 418 16.01 11.38 0.54
CA LEU A 418 16.46 12.06 1.75
C LEU A 418 16.86 13.50 1.41
N LEU A 419 16.10 14.46 1.93
CA LEU A 419 16.35 15.89 1.79
C LEU A 419 17.03 16.44 3.05
N THR A 420 18.10 17.21 2.88
CA THR A 420 18.70 18.01 3.94
C THR A 420 18.43 19.49 3.70
N ILE A 421 18.00 20.17 4.76
CA ILE A 421 17.90 21.64 4.79
C ILE A 421 18.76 22.19 5.92
N CYS A 422 19.30 23.40 5.71
CA CYS A 422 20.04 24.13 6.73
C CYS A 422 19.30 25.43 7.06
N PRO A 423 19.28 25.88 8.32
CA PRO A 423 18.83 27.23 8.65
C PRO A 423 19.63 28.27 7.85
N GLN A 424 18.93 29.29 7.35
CA GLN A 424 19.55 30.51 6.82
C GLN A 424 19.96 31.45 7.94
#